data_AF-A0A848CH33-F1
#
_entry.id   AF-A0A848CH33-F1
#
_cell.length_a   1.000
_cell.length_b   1.000
_cell.length_c   1.000
_cell.angle_alpha   90.00
_cell.angle_beta   90.00
_cell.angle_gamma   90.00
#
_symmetry.space_group_name_H-M   'P 1'
#
loop_
_entity.id
_entity.type
_entity.pdbx_description
1 polymer ?
#
loop_
_entity_poly.entity_id
_entity_poly.type
_entity_poly.pdbx_seq_one_letter_code
_entity_poly.pdbx_strand_id
1 'polypeptide(L)'
;MSELYTVTAEEGRLRFLPRTDAALEQAVLDESPLPGCEFVSRLGDPGLLHCVVFRHEQKPGGVFVVEDDNGLLFAAVAETNLAYAMALGRLGKMISYARYSADIFAENMLDDDD
;
A
#
# COMPACT_ATOMS: atom_id res chain seq x y z
N MET A 1 -12.09 11.78 -5.75
CA MET A 1 -12.62 10.45 -5.37
C MET A 1 -11.41 9.54 -5.36
N SER A 2 -11.01 9.12 -4.17
CA SER A 2 -9.81 8.30 -3.99
C SER A 2 -10.09 6.85 -4.37
N GLU A 3 -9.10 6.14 -4.90
CA GLU A 3 -9.23 4.72 -5.19
C GLU A 3 -9.19 3.91 -3.88
N LEU A 4 -10.33 3.35 -3.49
CA LEU A 4 -10.47 2.53 -2.29
C LEU A 4 -10.91 1.12 -2.67
N TYR A 5 -10.27 0.13 -2.05
CA TYR A 5 -10.54 -1.27 -2.32
C TYR A 5 -10.74 -2.09 -1.04
N THR A 6 -11.57 -3.12 -1.12
CA THR A 6 -11.52 -4.27 -0.22
C THR A 6 -10.67 -5.34 -0.88
N VAL A 7 -9.65 -5.83 -0.17
CA VAL A 7 -8.83 -6.97 -0.60
C VAL A 7 -9.42 -8.25 -0.05
N THR A 8 -9.79 -9.16 -0.94
CA THR A 8 -10.22 -10.51 -0.58
C THR A 8 -9.18 -11.54 -1.02
N ALA A 9 -9.10 -12.65 -0.29
CA ALA A 9 -8.27 -13.79 -0.61
C ALA A 9 -9.15 -15.02 -0.80
N GLU A 10 -9.28 -15.46 -2.05
CA GLU A 10 -10.11 -16.61 -2.45
C GLU A 10 -9.26 -17.52 -3.34
N GLU A 11 -9.26 -18.83 -3.07
CA GLU A 11 -8.54 -19.83 -3.88
C GLU A 11 -7.05 -19.51 -4.08
N GLY A 12 -6.40 -18.88 -3.08
CA GLY A 12 -4.99 -18.48 -3.15
C GLY A 12 -4.72 -17.27 -4.04
N ARG A 13 -5.76 -16.54 -4.47
CA ARG A 13 -5.65 -15.32 -5.28
C ARG A 13 -6.18 -14.12 -4.53
N LEU A 14 -5.51 -12.98 -4.71
CA LEU A 14 -5.99 -11.69 -4.24
C LEU A 14 -6.93 -11.06 -5.28
N ARG A 15 -8.03 -10.49 -4.80
CA ARG A 15 -8.92 -9.63 -5.60
C ARG A 15 -9.06 -8.28 -4.90
N PHE A 16 -9.07 -7.21 -5.69
CA PHE A 16 -9.31 -5.85 -5.23
C PHE A 16 -10.69 -5.45 -5.72
N LEU A 17 -11.63 -5.31 -4.79
CA LEU A 17 -13.00 -4.96 -5.08
C LEU A 17 -13.23 -3.49 -4.72
N PRO A 18 -13.81 -2.66 -5.59
CA PRO A 18 -14.09 -1.27 -5.27
C PRO A 18 -14.85 -1.14 -3.95
N ARG A 19 -14.45 -0.16 -3.15
CA ARG A 19 -15.03 0.16 -1.84
C ARG A 19 -15.49 1.61 -1.82
N THR A 20 -16.56 1.86 -1.07
CA THR A 20 -16.96 3.20 -0.67
C THR A 20 -16.88 3.29 0.85
N ASP A 21 -16.05 4.18 1.36
CA ASP A 21 -15.78 4.34 2.79
C ASP A 21 -15.33 5.78 3.04
N ALA A 22 -16.29 6.67 3.31
CA ALA A 22 -16.03 8.11 3.41
C ALA A 22 -15.12 8.46 4.59
N ALA A 23 -15.16 7.68 5.67
CA ALA A 23 -14.30 7.90 6.83
C ALA A 23 -12.85 7.53 6.50
N LEU A 24 -12.64 6.41 5.81
CA LEU A 24 -11.31 6.05 5.31
C LEU A 24 -10.83 7.05 4.27
N GLU A 25 -11.67 7.43 3.30
CA GLU A 25 -11.34 8.41 2.25
C GLU A 25 -10.85 9.71 2.87
N GLN A 26 -11.57 10.25 3.85
CA GLN A 26 -11.17 11.48 4.55
C GLN A 26 -9.85 11.27 5.30
N ALA A 27 -9.70 10.18 6.04
CA ALA A 27 -8.50 9.95 6.84
C ALA A 27 -7.22 9.81 5.99
N VAL A 28 -7.30 9.14 4.83
CA VAL A 28 -6.15 9.00 3.92
C VAL A 28 -5.82 10.30 3.19
N LEU A 29 -6.83 11.12 2.85
CA LEU A 29 -6.61 12.41 2.18
C LEU A 29 -6.05 13.48 3.12
N ASP A 30 -6.45 13.44 4.40
CA ASP A 30 -5.97 14.38 5.42
C ASP A 30 -4.64 13.95 6.05
N GLU A 31 -4.03 12.86 5.58
CA GLU A 31 -2.86 12.20 6.21
C GLU A 31 -3.05 11.99 7.73
N SER A 32 -4.31 11.79 8.14
CA SER A 32 -4.70 11.68 9.54
C SER A 32 -4.53 10.25 10.05
N PRO A 33 -4.33 10.05 11.37
CA PRO A 33 -4.29 8.71 11.94
C PRO A 33 -5.56 7.93 11.57
N LEU A 34 -5.39 6.73 11.00
CA LEU A 34 -6.49 5.85 10.65
C LEU A 34 -7.22 5.37 11.92
N PRO A 35 -8.51 5.71 12.13
CA PRO A 35 -9.22 5.34 13.34
C PRO A 35 -9.29 3.82 13.52
N GLY A 36 -8.96 3.33 14.73
CA GLY A 36 -8.99 1.90 15.06
C GLY A 36 -7.94 1.06 14.33
N CYS A 37 -6.89 1.72 13.82
CA CYS A 37 -5.77 1.08 13.15
C CYS A 37 -4.44 1.52 13.76
N GLU A 38 -3.53 0.58 13.97
CA GLU A 38 -2.17 0.81 14.44
C GLU A 38 -1.19 0.79 13.27
N PHE A 39 -0.24 1.72 13.25
CA PHE A 39 0.87 1.69 12.29
C PHE A 39 1.78 0.50 12.56
N VAL A 40 2.08 -0.28 11.52
CA VAL A 40 2.98 -1.44 11.61
C VAL A 40 4.33 -1.11 10.99
N SER A 41 4.33 -0.65 9.75
CA SER A 41 5.56 -0.42 8.98
C SER A 41 5.29 0.44 7.74
N ARG A 42 6.36 1.01 7.20
CA ARG A 42 6.39 1.57 5.84
C ARG A 42 7.31 0.74 4.97
N LEU A 43 6.83 0.29 3.82
CA LEU A 43 7.59 -0.44 2.82
C LEU A 43 7.91 0.51 1.66
N GLY A 44 9.14 0.48 1.14
CA GLY A 44 9.54 1.29 -0.02
C GLY A 44 10.14 2.64 0.33
N ASP A 45 10.10 3.54 -0.64
CA ASP A 45 10.74 4.87 -0.57
C ASP A 45 9.67 5.96 -0.79
N PRO A 46 9.48 6.90 0.16
CA PRO A 46 8.57 8.02 0.01
C PRO A 46 8.81 8.90 -1.22
N GLY A 47 10.03 8.97 -1.74
CA GLY A 47 10.37 9.74 -2.94
C GLY A 47 10.14 8.99 -4.26
N LEU A 48 9.55 7.79 -4.22
CA LEU A 48 9.31 6.97 -5.42
C LEU A 48 7.96 6.25 -5.36
N LEU A 49 7.85 5.28 -4.46
CA LEU A 49 6.67 4.44 -4.28
C LEU A 49 6.80 3.76 -2.93
N HIS A 50 5.79 3.90 -2.08
CA HIS A 50 5.78 3.28 -0.78
C HIS A 50 4.39 2.82 -0.37
N CYS A 51 4.36 1.92 0.61
CA CYS A 51 3.12 1.49 1.25
C CYS A 51 3.23 1.61 2.76
N VAL A 52 2.31 2.35 3.34
CA VAL A 52 2.08 2.41 4.78
C VAL A 52 1.13 1.27 5.15
N VAL A 53 1.59 0.43 6.08
CA VAL A 53 0.88 -0.77 6.50
C VAL A 53 0.33 -0.55 7.90
N PHE A 54 -0.98 -0.73 8.04
CA PHE A 54 -1.70 -0.61 9.29
C PHE A 54 -2.39 -1.91 9.66
N ARG A 55 -2.50 -2.18 10.97
CA ARG A 55 -3.23 -3.31 11.53
C ARG A 55 -4.51 -2.82 12.19
N HIS A 56 -5.63 -3.51 12.00
CA HIS A 56 -6.81 -3.21 12.81
C HIS A 56 -6.58 -3.61 14.28
N GLU A 57 -6.90 -2.72 15.21
CA GLU A 57 -6.66 -2.94 16.65
C GLU A 57 -7.60 -3.99 17.24
N GLN A 58 -8.88 -3.95 16.85
CA GLN A 58 -9.95 -4.72 17.49
C GLN A 58 -10.54 -5.82 16.58
N LYS A 59 -10.03 -5.98 15.35
CA LYS A 59 -10.56 -6.95 14.38
C LYS A 59 -9.44 -7.52 13.49
N PRO A 60 -9.68 -8.65 12.81
CA PRO A 60 -8.72 -9.21 11.85
C PRO A 60 -8.39 -8.24 10.71
N GLY A 61 -7.25 -8.47 10.09
CA GLY A 61 -6.83 -7.75 8.90
C GLY A 61 -6.21 -6.38 9.16
N GLY A 62 -6.35 -5.46 8.22
CA GLY A 62 -5.68 -4.16 8.27
C GLY A 62 -5.83 -3.35 6.98
N VAL A 63 -5.13 -2.22 6.92
CA VAL A 63 -5.20 -1.25 5.83
C VAL A 63 -3.83 -1.06 5.22
N PHE A 64 -3.79 -0.99 3.90
CA PHE A 64 -2.61 -0.64 3.10
C PHE A 64 -2.89 0.67 2.41
N VAL A 65 -2.05 1.67 2.62
CA VAL A 65 -2.10 2.95 1.91
C VAL A 65 -0.89 2.98 0.99
N VAL A 66 -1.10 3.11 -0.32
CA VAL A 66 -0.03 3.11 -1.32
C VAL A 66 0.05 4.51 -1.93
N GLU A 67 1.25 5.06 -1.91
CA GLU A 67 1.53 6.46 -2.22
C GLU A 67 2.82 6.58 -3.03
N ASP A 68 2.88 7.58 -3.90
CA ASP A 68 4.10 8.03 -4.57
C ASP A 68 4.43 9.48 -4.15
N ASP A 69 5.36 10.12 -4.87
CA ASP A 69 5.76 11.51 -4.62
C ASP A 69 4.64 12.53 -4.88
N ASN A 70 3.56 12.14 -5.55
CA ASN A 70 2.36 12.96 -5.81
C ASN A 70 1.23 12.68 -4.81
N GLY A 71 1.44 11.75 -3.86
CA GLY A 71 0.50 11.42 -2.80
C GLY A 71 -0.22 10.10 -3.01
N LEU A 72 -1.48 10.03 -2.55
CA LEU A 72 -2.27 8.81 -2.52
C LEU A 72 -2.54 8.24 -3.93
N LEU A 73 -2.09 7.01 -4.16
CA LEU A 73 -2.48 6.22 -5.33
C LEU A 73 -3.76 5.44 -5.05
N PHE A 74 -3.75 4.62 -4.00
CA PHE A 74 -4.93 3.90 -3.54
C PHE A 74 -4.79 3.44 -2.09
N ALA A 75 -5.92 3.14 -1.46
CA ALA A 75 -5.95 2.40 -0.20
C ALA A 75 -6.73 1.09 -0.33
N ALA A 76 -6.25 0.06 0.36
CA ALA A 76 -6.79 -1.28 0.29
C ALA A 76 -7.00 -1.85 1.69
N VAL A 77 -8.21 -2.34 1.97
CA VAL A 77 -8.60 -2.88 3.27
C VAL A 77 -8.73 -4.38 3.19
N ALA A 78 -7.93 -5.10 3.97
CA ALA A 78 -8.08 -6.53 4.16
C ALA A 78 -8.92 -6.76 5.43
N GLU A 79 -10.07 -7.42 5.31
CA GLU A 79 -10.97 -7.69 6.45
C GLU A 79 -10.64 -9.00 7.18
N THR A 80 -9.69 -9.78 6.64
CA THR A 80 -9.24 -11.05 7.21
C THR A 80 -7.73 -11.10 7.32
N ASN A 81 -7.22 -11.94 8.23
CA ASN A 81 -5.78 -12.14 8.40
C ASN A 81 -5.13 -12.80 7.17
N LEU A 82 -5.87 -13.67 6.48
CA LEU A 82 -5.39 -14.30 5.25
C LEU A 82 -5.23 -13.27 4.13
N ALA A 83 -6.26 -12.46 3.87
CA ALA A 83 -6.18 -11.39 2.87
C ALA A 83 -5.06 -10.39 3.22
N TYR A 84 -4.91 -10.05 4.50
CA TYR A 84 -3.85 -9.16 4.96
C TYR A 84 -2.46 -9.72 4.72
N ALA A 85 -2.19 -10.97 5.14
CA ALA A 85 -0.89 -11.59 4.97
C ALA A 85 -0.52 -11.74 3.48
N MET A 86 -1.49 -12.13 2.65
CA MET A 86 -1.28 -12.24 1.21
C MET A 86 -1.06 -10.87 0.55
N ALA A 87 -1.87 -9.87 0.91
CA ALA A 87 -1.74 -8.51 0.41
C ALA A 87 -0.38 -7.91 0.77
N LEU A 88 0.07 -8.09 2.01
CA LEU A 88 1.38 -7.67 2.48
C LEU A 88 2.51 -8.27 1.61
N GLY A 89 2.46 -9.58 1.34
CA GLY A 89 3.44 -10.23 0.47
C GLY A 89 3.39 -9.72 -0.98
N ARG A 90 2.19 -9.51 -1.53
CA ARG A 90 2.01 -9.03 -2.91
C ARG A 90 2.48 -7.58 -3.09
N LEU A 91 2.04 -6.69 -2.21
CA LEU A 91 2.39 -5.27 -2.24
C LEU A 91 3.87 -5.06 -1.90
N GLY A 92 4.38 -5.73 -0.88
CA GLY A 92 5.81 -5.69 -0.54
C GLY A 92 6.68 -6.07 -1.73
N LYS A 93 6.37 -7.17 -2.42
CA LYS A 93 7.09 -7.57 -3.64
C LYS A 93 7.03 -6.50 -4.74
N MET A 94 5.85 -5.93 -4.99
CA MET A 94 5.66 -4.88 -6.01
C MET A 94 6.52 -3.65 -5.70
N ILE A 95 6.50 -3.19 -4.45
CA ILE A 95 7.25 -2.01 -4.00
C ILE A 95 8.76 -2.25 -4.07
N SER A 96 9.22 -3.42 -3.64
CA SER A 96 10.64 -3.79 -3.76
C SER A 96 11.11 -3.81 -5.22
N TYR A 97 10.27 -4.28 -6.15
CA TYR A 97 10.60 -4.23 -7.58
C TYR A 97 10.62 -2.82 -8.14
N ALA A 98 9.72 -1.94 -7.71
CA ALA A 98 9.76 -0.53 -8.11
C ALA A 98 11.07 0.12 -7.65
N ARG A 99 11.47 -0.08 -6.38
CA ARG A 99 12.73 0.46 -5.84
C ARG A 99 13.94 -0.06 -6.58
N TYR A 100 14.04 -1.37 -6.75
CA TYR A 100 15.15 -2.00 -7.46
C TYR A 100 15.26 -1.51 -8.92
N SER A 101 14.12 -1.30 -9.59
CA SER A 101 14.13 -0.80 -10.97
C SER A 101 14.63 0.65 -11.06
N ALA A 102 14.29 1.47 -10.07
CA ALA A 102 14.79 2.84 -9.98
C ALA A 102 16.31 2.88 -9.72
N ASP A 103 16.82 1.97 -8.89
CA ASP A 103 18.26 1.85 -8.63
C ASP A 103 19.02 1.50 -9.92
N ILE A 104 18.56 0.50 -10.68
CA ILE A 104 19.15 0.15 -11.99
C ILE A 104 19.13 1.33 -12.95
N PHE A 105 18.03 2.07 -13.02
CA PHE A 105 17.92 3.21 -13.92
C PHE A 105 18.91 4.32 -13.54
N ALA A 106 19.05 4.61 -12.25
CA ALA A 106 20.01 5.59 -11.75
C ALA A 106 21.46 5.17 -12.02
N GLU A 107 21.80 3.89 -11.81
CA GLU A 107 23.12 3.34 -12.12
C GLU A 107 23.45 3.47 -13.61
N ASN A 108 22.53 3.07 -14.50
CA ASN A 108 22.77 3.12 -15.94
C ASN A 108 22.87 4.56 -16.50
N MET A 109 22.19 5.54 -15.87
CA MET A 109 22.29 6.95 -16.27
C MET A 109 23.62 7.59 -15.87
N LEU A 110 24.35 7.03 -14.91
CA LEU A 110 25.68 7.49 -14.51
C LEU A 110 26.77 7.00 -15.47
N ASP A 111 26.49 5.97 -16.28
CA ASP A 111 27.44 5.37 -17.23
C ASP A 111 27.40 6.03 -18.63
N ASP A 112 26.40 6.87 -18.93
CA ASP A 112 26.22 7.53 -20.24
C ASP A 112 26.89 8.93 -20.34
N ASP A 113 27.57 9.39 -19.29
CA ASP A 113 28.24 10.71 -19.21
C ASP A 113 29.76 10.69 -19.49
N ASP A 114 30.29 9.66 -20.18
CA ASP A 114 31.69 9.57 -20.66
C ASP A 114 31.84 9.73 -22.20
#